data_AF-A0A239WBK7-F1
#
_entry.id   AF-A0A239WBK7-F1
#
_cell.length_a   1.000
_cell.length_b   1.000
_cell.length_c   1.000
_cell.angle_alpha   90.00
_cell.angle_beta   90.00
_cell.angle_gamma   90.00
#
_symmetry.space_group_name_H-M   'P 1'
#
loop_
_entity.id
_entity.type
_entity.pdbx_description
1 polymer ?
#
loop_
_entity_poly.entity_id
_entity_poly.type
_entity_poly.pdbx_seq_one_letter_code
_entity_poly.pdbx_strand_id
1 'polypeptide(L)'
;MNREDWIEYYETVYGQPPTDEVIEAARLSGEFTDEEVGQPSTENLPEEKALPLGEAEITSNRPSSSPSVISQENPAKTPIYKQKQFWLFGGVGLLVLSLLLGLFFLLRYQTGDIQGYWRSANLEKKLIKEIAKNLSEVEGGSDIKVSDVVKSETVALDVADDKAVMSVSYIFDKEAFYKIYEETMASSDYSSYLDDTYSALIESLLPSRSDIEDMIDDALEESAKEDGFDYDSETGKLEATLFEGKVKRISRTIEITRIENDELDLDDIVIDEGDELIYDKNKSDLILKGKNKKDDVIFKKGKISSSDTY
;
A
#
# COMPACT_ATOMS: atom_id res chain seq x y z
N MET A 1 20.85 3.74 -13.54
CA MET A 1 20.35 4.93 -14.28
C MET A 1 21.51 5.54 -15.06
N ASN A 2 21.29 6.44 -16.02
CA ASN A 2 22.42 7.14 -16.66
C ASN A 2 23.01 8.18 -15.66
N ARG A 3 24.22 8.66 -15.94
CA ARG A 3 24.93 9.60 -15.04
C ARG A 3 24.18 10.92 -14.82
N GLU A 4 23.52 11.44 -15.86
CA GLU A 4 22.86 12.74 -15.82
C GLU A 4 21.59 12.70 -14.95
N ASP A 5 20.74 11.68 -15.13
CA ASP A 5 19.56 11.46 -14.32
C ASP A 5 19.90 11.24 -12.84
N TRP A 6 21.04 10.58 -12.57
CA TRP A 6 21.51 10.35 -11.22
C TRP A 6 21.99 11.65 -10.54
N ILE A 7 22.69 12.52 -11.28
CA ILE A 7 23.13 13.82 -10.78
C ILE A 7 21.92 14.73 -10.49
N GLU A 8 20.93 14.77 -11.40
CA GLU A 8 19.71 15.55 -11.21
C GLU A 8 18.89 15.06 -10.01
N TYR A 9 18.78 13.73 -9.84
CA TYR A 9 18.17 13.14 -8.66
C TYR A 9 18.91 13.54 -7.38
N TYR A 10 20.24 13.46 -7.38
CA TYR A 10 21.05 13.85 -6.22
C TYR A 10 20.85 15.33 -5.87
N GLU A 11 20.87 16.22 -6.85
CA GLU A 11 20.64 17.66 -6.66
C GLU A 11 19.24 17.97 -6.14
N THR A 12 18.23 17.25 -6.63
CA THR A 12 16.84 17.40 -6.17
C THR A 12 16.68 16.96 -4.72
N VAL A 13 17.34 15.87 -4.32
CA VAL A 13 17.22 15.30 -2.97
C VAL A 13 18.03 16.09 -1.95
N TYR A 14 19.25 16.50 -2.32
CA TYR A 14 20.20 17.10 -1.38
C TYR A 14 20.40 18.60 -1.56
N GLY A 15 19.78 19.21 -2.58
CA GLY A 15 19.79 20.66 -2.82
C GLY A 15 21.14 21.23 -3.26
N GLN A 16 22.09 20.37 -3.65
CA GLN A 16 23.44 20.76 -4.08
C GLN A 16 24.03 19.74 -5.07
N PRO A 17 24.90 20.17 -6.00
CA PRO A 17 25.57 19.27 -6.94
C PRO A 17 26.45 18.24 -6.20
N PRO A 18 26.47 16.97 -6.64
CA PRO A 18 27.34 15.96 -6.06
C PRO A 18 28.82 16.31 -6.31
N THR A 19 29.68 16.03 -5.33
CA THR A 19 31.14 16.18 -5.49
C THR A 19 31.72 14.98 -6.25
N ASP A 20 32.91 15.14 -6.85
CA ASP A 20 33.57 14.08 -7.63
C ASP A 20 33.76 12.78 -6.83
N GLU A 21 34.00 12.88 -5.53
CA GLU A 21 34.11 11.70 -4.64
C GLU A 21 32.79 10.94 -4.52
N VAL A 22 31.66 11.65 -4.47
CA VAL A 22 30.32 11.04 -4.37
C VAL A 22 29.93 10.42 -5.71
N ILE A 23 30.29 11.06 -6.83
CA ILE A 23 30.06 10.53 -8.18
C ILE A 23 30.83 9.21 -8.37
N GLU A 24 32.11 9.14 -7.97
CA GLU A 24 32.89 7.90 -8.09
C GLU A 24 32.38 6.79 -7.15
N ALA A 25 31.95 7.11 -5.93
CA ALA A 25 31.35 6.13 -5.03
C ALA A 25 30.05 5.54 -5.59
N ALA A 26 29.21 6.39 -6.20
CA ALA A 26 27.98 5.98 -6.85
C ALA A 26 28.24 5.15 -8.14
N ARG A 27 29.31 5.48 -8.90
CA ARG A 27 29.75 4.66 -10.03
C ARG A 27 30.25 3.28 -9.59
N LEU A 28 31.06 3.21 -8.54
CA LEU A 28 31.60 1.94 -8.00
C LEU A 28 30.53 1.04 -7.39
N SER A 29 29.49 1.63 -6.81
CA SER A 29 28.33 0.92 -6.28
C SER A 29 27.29 0.53 -7.34
N GLY A 30 27.46 1.01 -8.58
CA GLY A 30 26.59 0.70 -9.71
C GLY A 30 25.27 1.47 -9.71
N GLU A 31 25.18 2.58 -8.99
CA GLU A 31 23.97 3.42 -8.95
C GLU A 31 23.68 4.05 -10.32
N PHE A 32 24.72 4.35 -11.10
CA PHE A 32 24.59 4.80 -12.47
C PHE A 32 25.67 4.22 -13.40
N THR A 33 25.42 4.32 -14.70
CA THR A 33 26.30 3.87 -15.78
C THR A 33 26.51 5.01 -16.79
N ASP A 34 27.72 5.11 -17.38
CA ASP A 34 28.13 6.25 -18.21
C ASP A 34 27.68 6.18 -19.68
N GLU A 35 26.88 5.18 -20.08
CA GLU A 35 26.57 4.93 -21.50
C GLU A 35 25.15 5.37 -21.92
N GLU A 36 25.10 6.23 -22.95
CA GLU A 36 23.92 6.49 -23.80
C GLU A 36 23.50 5.20 -24.53
N VAL A 37 22.19 4.97 -24.61
CA VAL A 37 21.57 3.75 -25.12
C VAL A 37 21.91 3.48 -26.60
N GLY A 38 22.52 2.31 -26.88
CA GLY A 38 22.72 1.81 -28.24
C GLY A 38 22.86 0.28 -28.34
N GLN A 39 21.72 -0.44 -28.29
CA GLN A 39 21.43 -1.81 -28.79
C GLN A 39 22.32 -3.03 -28.44
N PRO A 40 21.75 -4.26 -28.43
CA PRO A 40 22.30 -5.41 -27.72
C PRO A 40 23.41 -6.10 -28.52
N SER A 41 24.44 -6.57 -27.82
CA SER A 41 25.37 -7.57 -28.34
C SER A 41 25.70 -8.58 -27.26
N THR A 42 25.30 -9.81 -27.54
CA THR A 42 25.90 -11.06 -27.06
C THR A 42 27.43 -10.99 -27.13
N GLU A 43 28.15 -11.28 -26.05
CA GLU A 43 29.20 -12.32 -26.01
C GLU A 43 29.97 -12.38 -24.67
N ASN A 44 30.21 -13.62 -24.23
CA ASN A 44 31.37 -14.12 -23.46
C ASN A 44 31.44 -13.92 -21.93
N LEU A 45 30.95 -14.95 -21.21
CA LEU A 45 31.72 -15.56 -20.11
C LEU A 45 32.29 -16.90 -20.62
N PRO A 46 33.57 -17.23 -20.39
CA PRO A 46 34.16 -18.47 -20.89
C PRO A 46 33.75 -19.69 -20.05
N GLU A 47 33.44 -20.74 -20.80
CA GLU A 47 33.24 -22.14 -20.42
C GLU A 47 34.56 -22.76 -19.91
N GLU A 48 34.56 -23.41 -18.74
CA GLU A 48 35.52 -24.47 -18.43
C GLU A 48 34.77 -25.78 -18.15
N LYS A 49 35.08 -26.74 -19.03
CA LYS A 49 34.41 -28.01 -19.27
C LYS A 49 34.91 -29.10 -18.31
N ALA A 50 33.97 -29.91 -17.82
CA ALA A 50 33.95 -31.40 -17.81
C ALA A 50 35.06 -32.18 -17.08
N LEU A 51 34.89 -33.38 -16.50
CA LEU A 51 33.88 -34.47 -16.33
C LEU A 51 34.61 -35.54 -15.44
N PRO A 52 34.07 -36.74 -15.08
CA PRO A 52 32.70 -37.21 -15.02
C PRO A 52 32.30 -37.83 -13.65
N LEU A 53 30.99 -38.02 -13.50
CA LEU A 53 30.33 -38.87 -12.51
C LEU A 53 30.42 -40.34 -13.00
N GLY A 54 31.00 -41.22 -12.18
CA GLY A 54 31.04 -42.66 -12.41
C GLY A 54 30.14 -43.38 -11.42
N GLU A 55 29.01 -43.87 -11.91
CA GLU A 55 28.02 -44.67 -11.18
C GLU A 55 28.46 -46.14 -11.20
N ALA A 56 28.65 -46.74 -10.03
CA ALA A 56 28.97 -48.17 -9.91
C ALA A 56 27.87 -48.85 -9.08
N GLU A 57 27.10 -49.67 -9.78
CA GLU A 57 26.04 -50.51 -9.26
C GLU A 57 26.54 -51.60 -8.31
N ILE A 58 25.67 -51.89 -7.36
CA ILE A 58 25.76 -52.88 -6.29
C ILE A 58 25.64 -54.29 -6.88
N THR A 59 26.62 -55.16 -6.66
CA THR A 59 26.38 -56.63 -6.62
C THR A 59 27.39 -57.32 -5.70
N SER A 60 26.91 -57.95 -4.62
CA SER A 60 27.50 -59.20 -4.13
C SER A 60 26.55 -59.91 -3.16
N ASN A 61 26.18 -61.15 -3.50
CA ASN A 61 25.83 -62.15 -2.51
C ASN A 61 26.17 -63.57 -2.98
N ARG A 62 27.20 -64.14 -2.32
CA ARG A 62 27.44 -65.57 -1.91
C ARG A 62 27.74 -66.60 -3.06
N PRO A 63 28.58 -67.66 -2.87
CA PRO A 63 28.68 -68.40 -1.60
C PRO A 63 29.99 -69.07 -1.12
N SER A 64 29.94 -69.37 0.18
CA SER A 64 30.47 -70.55 0.91
C SER A 64 31.98 -70.78 1.05
N SER A 65 32.48 -70.75 2.29
CA SER A 65 33.14 -71.89 2.94
C SER A 65 33.53 -71.55 4.39
N SER A 66 33.45 -72.53 5.29
CA SER A 66 33.94 -72.52 6.68
C SER A 66 35.02 -73.61 6.81
N PRO A 67 35.63 -73.82 7.99
CA PRO A 67 36.25 -72.90 8.95
C PRO A 67 37.73 -73.30 9.20
N SER A 68 38.51 -72.56 10.01
CA SER A 68 39.53 -73.14 10.92
C SER A 68 40.41 -72.10 11.67
N VAL A 69 40.41 -72.26 13.00
CA VAL A 69 41.55 -72.22 13.94
C VAL A 69 42.00 -70.86 14.54
N ILE A 70 42.23 -70.98 15.85
CA ILE A 70 42.45 -70.03 16.94
C ILE A 70 43.93 -69.64 17.07
N SER A 71 44.17 -68.51 17.75
CA SER A 71 45.40 -67.97 18.38
C SER A 71 45.90 -66.73 17.64
N GLN A 72 46.31 -65.64 18.27
CA GLN A 72 46.95 -65.48 19.56
C GLN A 72 46.90 -63.99 19.96
N GLU A 73 46.77 -63.71 21.26
CA GLU A 73 46.88 -62.38 21.85
C GLU A 73 48.18 -61.63 21.48
N ASN A 74 48.09 -60.30 21.37
CA ASN A 74 49.17 -59.41 21.77
C ASN A 74 48.57 -58.10 22.34
N PRO A 75 49.14 -57.51 23.41
CA PRO A 75 48.41 -56.62 24.30
C PRO A 75 48.50 -55.14 23.91
N ALA A 76 47.44 -54.44 24.28
CA ALA A 76 47.40 -53.08 24.81
C ALA A 76 48.32 -52.01 24.18
N LYS A 77 47.71 -51.15 23.36
CA LYS A 77 47.89 -49.70 23.45
C LYS A 77 46.56 -49.01 23.18
N THR A 78 45.80 -48.71 24.23
CA THR A 78 44.74 -47.69 24.15
C THR A 78 45.39 -46.30 24.17
N PRO A 79 45.26 -45.45 23.16
CA PRO A 79 45.32 -44.03 23.39
C PRO A 79 43.99 -43.63 24.06
N ILE A 80 44.11 -43.18 25.30
CA ILE A 80 43.04 -42.51 26.05
C ILE A 80 42.56 -41.33 25.19
N TYR A 81 41.37 -41.45 24.60
CA TYR A 81 40.72 -40.33 23.93
C TYR A 81 40.24 -39.37 25.02
N LYS A 82 41.05 -38.35 25.31
CA LYS A 82 40.65 -37.21 26.14
C LYS A 82 39.50 -36.51 25.41
N GLN A 83 38.28 -36.82 25.82
CA GLN A 83 37.09 -36.04 25.48
C GLN A 83 37.28 -34.64 26.08
N LYS A 84 37.76 -33.69 25.26
CA LYS A 84 37.93 -32.29 25.67
C LYS A 84 36.60 -31.55 25.52
N GLN A 85 36.26 -30.81 26.56
CA GLN A 85 35.07 -29.97 26.75
C GLN A 85 34.73 -29.10 25.52
N PHE A 86 33.65 -29.43 24.81
CA PHE A 86 33.02 -28.53 23.82
C PHE A 86 31.84 -27.73 24.39
N TRP A 87 31.53 -27.85 25.68
CA TRP A 87 30.26 -27.37 26.24
C TRP A 87 30.27 -25.96 26.86
N LEU A 88 31.42 -25.29 26.98
CA LEU A 88 31.49 -23.96 27.62
C LEU A 88 31.41 -22.77 26.64
N PHE A 89 31.68 -22.99 25.34
CA PHE A 89 31.55 -21.93 24.32
C PHE A 89 30.20 -21.93 23.59
N GLY A 90 29.49 -23.07 23.58
CA GLY A 90 28.15 -23.16 23.01
C GLY A 90 27.11 -22.36 23.79
N GLY A 91 27.18 -22.35 25.13
CA GLY A 91 26.24 -21.61 25.98
C GLY A 91 26.38 -20.10 25.86
N VAL A 92 27.61 -19.57 25.85
CA VAL A 92 27.88 -18.13 25.69
C VAL A 92 27.51 -17.66 24.27
N GLY A 93 27.85 -18.46 23.24
CA GLY A 93 27.45 -18.16 21.86
C GLY A 93 25.93 -18.14 21.67
N LEU A 94 25.21 -19.12 22.26
CA LEU A 94 23.75 -19.15 22.24
C LEU A 94 23.14 -17.94 22.96
N LEU A 95 23.69 -17.55 24.11
CA LEU A 95 23.20 -16.43 24.91
C LEU A 95 23.38 -15.09 24.15
N VAL A 96 24.54 -14.88 23.52
CA VAL A 96 24.78 -13.71 22.67
C VAL A 96 23.85 -13.71 21.45
N LEU A 97 23.65 -14.85 20.78
CA LEU A 97 22.72 -14.95 19.66
C LEU A 97 21.27 -14.65 20.07
N SER A 98 20.82 -15.16 21.23
CA SER A 98 19.50 -14.86 21.78
C SER A 98 19.33 -13.38 22.13
N LEU A 99 20.36 -12.72 22.69
CA LEU A 99 20.35 -11.28 22.95
C LEU A 99 20.24 -10.48 21.64
N LEU A 100 20.98 -10.86 20.60
CA LEU A 100 20.91 -10.21 19.28
C LEU A 100 19.54 -10.39 18.63
N LEU A 101 18.95 -11.59 18.70
CA LEU A 101 17.59 -11.84 18.23
C LEU A 101 16.57 -11.02 19.02
N GLY A 102 16.69 -10.98 20.35
CA GLY A 102 15.82 -10.17 21.21
C GLY A 102 15.88 -8.69 20.84
N LEU A 103 17.10 -8.15 20.65
CA LEU A 103 17.29 -6.77 20.21
C LEU A 103 16.69 -6.52 18.81
N PHE A 104 16.88 -7.46 17.88
CA PHE A 104 16.31 -7.39 16.53
C PHE A 104 14.77 -7.34 16.57
N PHE A 105 14.13 -8.23 17.35
CA PHE A 105 12.68 -8.23 17.49
C PHE A 105 12.14 -6.97 18.16
N LEU A 106 12.81 -6.45 19.19
CA LEU A 106 12.44 -5.18 19.83
C LEU A 106 12.52 -4.00 18.85
N LEU A 107 13.61 -3.91 18.07
CA LEU A 107 13.78 -2.87 17.05
C LEU A 107 12.74 -3.00 15.94
N ARG A 108 12.48 -4.22 15.45
CA ARG A 108 11.42 -4.48 14.47
C ARG A 108 10.05 -4.09 14.99
N TYR A 109 9.73 -4.44 16.24
CA TYR A 109 8.45 -4.10 16.87
C TYR A 109 8.26 -2.59 17.02
N GLN A 110 9.29 -1.86 17.49
CA GLN A 110 9.23 -0.39 17.62
C GLN A 110 9.17 0.33 16.26
N THR A 111 9.95 -0.10 15.28
CA THR A 111 9.97 0.54 13.95
C THR A 111 8.79 0.15 13.08
N GLY A 112 8.17 -1.01 13.34
CA GLY A 112 6.94 -1.46 12.71
C GLY A 112 5.69 -0.85 13.33
N ASP A 113 5.81 -0.01 14.35
CA ASP A 113 4.67 0.69 14.94
C ASP A 113 4.11 1.74 13.99
N ILE A 114 2.92 1.50 13.46
CA ILE A 114 2.20 2.41 12.57
C ILE A 114 0.94 2.99 13.22
N GLN A 115 0.86 3.04 14.55
CA GLN A 115 -0.31 3.62 15.22
C GLN A 115 -0.58 5.07 14.80
N GLY A 116 -1.88 5.36 14.71
CA GLY A 116 -2.44 6.65 14.39
C GLY A 116 -3.12 6.68 13.04
N TYR A 117 -3.50 7.90 12.67
CA TYR A 117 -4.28 8.19 11.47
C TYR A 117 -3.39 8.61 10.31
N TRP A 118 -3.58 7.99 9.14
CA TRP A 118 -2.76 8.17 7.95
C TRP A 118 -3.64 8.52 6.75
N ARG A 119 -3.32 9.58 6.01
CA ARG A 119 -4.09 10.03 4.83
C ARG A 119 -3.30 9.93 3.55
N SER A 120 -3.96 9.56 2.45
CA SER A 120 -3.34 9.54 1.12
C SER A 120 -3.94 10.59 0.19
N ALA A 121 -3.20 11.70 0.02
CA ALA A 121 -3.57 12.75 -0.92
C ALA A 121 -3.58 12.31 -2.39
N ASN A 122 -2.91 11.19 -2.71
CA ASN A 122 -2.93 10.64 -4.08
C ASN A 122 -4.24 9.90 -4.34
N LEU A 123 -4.65 9.02 -3.42
CA LEU A 123 -5.94 8.34 -3.52
C LEU A 123 -7.13 9.32 -3.42
N GLU A 124 -7.03 10.36 -2.59
CA GLU A 124 -8.04 11.45 -2.53
C GLU A 124 -8.28 12.10 -3.90
N LYS A 125 -7.21 12.40 -4.65
CA LYS A 125 -7.34 12.94 -6.03
C LYS A 125 -7.97 11.93 -7.00
N LYS A 126 -7.73 10.64 -6.80
CA LYS A 126 -8.31 9.57 -7.63
C LYS A 126 -9.79 9.42 -7.37
N LEU A 127 -10.20 9.41 -6.09
CA LEU A 127 -11.60 9.43 -5.68
C LEU A 127 -12.36 10.58 -6.36
N ILE A 128 -11.86 11.81 -6.28
CA ILE A 128 -12.51 12.96 -6.95
C ILE A 128 -12.58 12.78 -8.47
N LYS A 129 -11.55 12.21 -9.08
CA LYS A 129 -11.52 11.95 -10.53
C LYS A 129 -12.55 10.91 -10.94
N GLU A 130 -12.77 9.89 -10.13
CA GLU A 130 -13.75 8.83 -10.36
C GLU A 130 -15.17 9.36 -10.20
N ILE A 131 -15.45 10.11 -9.14
CA ILE A 131 -16.72 10.83 -8.95
C ILE A 131 -17.00 11.73 -10.16
N ALA A 132 -16.01 12.48 -10.63
CA ALA A 132 -16.14 13.33 -11.81
C ALA A 132 -16.41 12.57 -13.11
N LYS A 133 -15.81 11.38 -13.26
CA LYS A 133 -16.06 10.52 -14.40
C LYS A 133 -17.51 10.03 -14.39
N ASN A 134 -17.98 9.49 -13.27
CA ASN A 134 -19.34 8.98 -13.14
C ASN A 134 -20.39 10.10 -13.36
N LEU A 135 -20.14 11.30 -12.83
CA LEU A 135 -21.01 12.46 -13.07
C LEU A 135 -21.01 12.91 -14.54
N SER A 136 -19.87 12.84 -15.24
CA SER A 136 -19.80 13.20 -16.66
C SER A 136 -20.49 12.21 -17.61
N GLU A 137 -20.67 10.96 -17.17
CA GLU A 137 -21.36 9.91 -17.92
C GLU A 137 -22.89 10.03 -17.81
N VAL A 138 -23.41 10.82 -16.85
CA VAL A 138 -24.82 11.20 -16.78
C VAL A 138 -25.12 12.22 -17.88
N GLU A 139 -25.54 11.71 -19.03
CA GLU A 139 -25.77 12.47 -20.27
C GLU A 139 -26.93 13.47 -20.09
N GLY A 140 -26.62 14.76 -19.89
CA GLY A 140 -27.62 15.82 -19.95
C GLY A 140 -27.47 16.93 -18.91
N GLY A 141 -26.60 17.90 -19.20
CA GLY A 141 -26.82 19.29 -18.79
C GLY A 141 -26.53 19.61 -17.32
N SER A 142 -25.27 19.90 -17.02
CA SER A 142 -24.91 21.12 -16.31
C SER A 142 -23.38 21.30 -16.34
N ASP A 143 -22.88 22.54 -16.40
CA ASP A 143 -21.46 22.88 -16.24
C ASP A 143 -20.97 22.70 -14.78
N ILE A 144 -21.69 21.93 -13.95
CA ILE A 144 -21.38 21.71 -12.54
C ILE A 144 -20.12 20.86 -12.46
N LYS A 145 -19.05 21.43 -11.89
CA LYS A 145 -17.84 20.68 -11.60
C LYS A 145 -18.01 19.99 -10.25
N VAL A 146 -17.48 18.78 -10.13
CA VAL A 146 -17.44 18.05 -8.85
C VAL A 146 -16.81 18.88 -7.73
N SER A 147 -15.77 19.65 -8.06
CA SER A 147 -15.12 20.56 -7.10
C SER A 147 -16.04 21.64 -6.54
N ASP A 148 -17.15 21.94 -7.20
CA ASP A 148 -18.09 22.97 -6.78
C ASP A 148 -19.10 22.43 -5.77
N VAL A 149 -19.27 21.09 -5.71
CA VAL A 149 -20.28 20.42 -4.88
C VAL A 149 -19.69 19.36 -3.94
N VAL A 150 -18.36 19.18 -3.92
CA VAL A 150 -17.67 18.30 -2.96
C VAL A 150 -16.72 19.15 -2.11
N LYS A 151 -17.01 19.23 -0.80
CA LYS A 151 -16.32 20.12 0.16
C LYS A 151 -15.06 19.52 0.75
N SER A 152 -15.01 18.20 0.85
CA SER A 152 -13.87 17.48 1.41
C SER A 152 -13.88 16.06 0.94
N GLU A 153 -12.70 15.55 0.62
CA GLU A 153 -12.39 14.16 0.35
C GLU A 153 -11.35 13.67 1.35
N THR A 154 -11.50 12.42 1.78
CA THR A 154 -10.56 11.77 2.68
C THR A 154 -10.42 10.32 2.30
N VAL A 155 -9.18 9.88 2.13
CA VAL A 155 -8.83 8.47 2.03
C VAL A 155 -7.81 8.17 3.10
N ALA A 156 -8.19 7.34 4.06
CA ALA A 156 -7.44 7.20 5.29
C ALA A 156 -7.29 5.75 5.75
N LEU A 157 -6.15 5.49 6.38
CA LEU A 157 -5.86 4.28 7.13
C LEU A 157 -5.74 4.67 8.61
N ASP A 158 -6.72 4.28 9.42
CA ASP A 158 -6.67 4.42 10.87
C ASP A 158 -6.11 3.15 11.49
N VAL A 159 -5.12 3.29 12.39
CA VAL A 159 -4.48 2.16 13.06
C VAL A 159 -4.49 2.35 14.57
N ALA A 160 -5.29 1.54 15.25
CA ALA A 160 -5.42 1.51 16.71
C ALA A 160 -5.42 0.05 17.20
N ASP A 161 -4.69 -0.24 18.27
CA ASP A 161 -4.66 -1.57 18.92
C ASP A 161 -4.43 -2.76 17.96
N ASP A 162 -3.49 -2.61 17.03
CA ASP A 162 -3.18 -3.58 15.98
C ASP A 162 -4.33 -3.86 14.98
N LYS A 163 -5.41 -3.10 15.05
CA LYS A 163 -6.45 -3.04 14.02
C LYS A 163 -6.15 -1.90 13.05
N ALA A 164 -6.24 -2.18 11.76
CA ALA A 164 -6.17 -1.21 10.69
C ALA A 164 -7.53 -1.12 10.00
N VAL A 165 -8.03 0.08 9.75
CA VAL A 165 -9.27 0.33 9.03
C VAL A 165 -8.97 1.31 7.91
N MET A 166 -9.18 0.88 6.67
CA MET A 166 -9.06 1.74 5.50
C MET A 166 -10.44 2.26 5.12
N SER A 167 -10.62 3.57 5.10
CA SER A 167 -11.89 4.21 4.76
C SER A 167 -11.74 5.30 3.72
N VAL A 168 -12.84 5.54 3.02
CA VAL A 168 -13.04 6.68 2.13
C VAL A 168 -14.20 7.50 2.64
N SER A 169 -14.12 8.81 2.53
CA SER A 169 -15.27 9.67 2.76
C SER A 169 -15.20 10.94 1.94
N TYR A 170 -16.36 11.48 1.63
CA TYR A 170 -16.50 12.81 1.07
C TYR A 170 -17.75 13.52 1.59
N ILE A 171 -17.78 14.84 1.47
CA ILE A 171 -18.93 15.66 1.87
C ILE A 171 -19.52 16.32 0.64
N PHE A 172 -20.78 16.00 0.34
CA PHE A 172 -21.58 16.69 -0.66
C PHE A 172 -22.09 18.02 -0.11
N ASP A 173 -21.75 19.12 -0.79
CA ASP A 173 -22.13 20.46 -0.41
C ASP A 173 -23.50 20.82 -0.95
N LYS A 174 -24.55 20.43 -0.21
CA LYS A 174 -25.95 20.74 -0.58
C LYS A 174 -26.20 22.23 -0.78
N GLU A 175 -25.58 23.09 0.02
CA GLU A 175 -25.74 24.55 -0.10
C GLU A 175 -25.11 25.08 -1.37
N ALA A 176 -23.91 24.59 -1.74
CA ALA A 176 -23.30 24.97 -3.00
C ALA A 176 -24.10 24.46 -4.20
N PHE A 177 -24.58 23.21 -4.14
CA PHE A 177 -25.48 22.67 -5.16
C PHE A 177 -26.74 23.54 -5.31
N TYR A 178 -27.41 23.86 -4.20
CA TYR A 178 -28.61 24.69 -4.19
C TYR A 178 -28.35 26.08 -4.77
N LYS A 179 -27.21 26.69 -4.42
CA LYS A 179 -26.80 27.98 -5.00
C LYS A 179 -26.60 27.91 -6.51
N ILE A 180 -25.98 26.84 -7.02
CA ILE A 180 -25.82 26.64 -8.46
C ILE A 180 -27.17 26.41 -9.14
N TYR A 181 -28.07 25.66 -8.51
CA TYR A 181 -29.43 25.45 -8.99
C TYR A 181 -30.20 26.77 -9.09
N GLU A 182 -30.21 27.59 -8.05
CA GLU A 182 -30.83 28.92 -8.05
C GLU A 182 -30.24 29.83 -9.12
N GLU A 183 -28.90 29.90 -9.22
CA GLU A 183 -28.22 30.70 -10.23
C GLU A 183 -28.55 30.22 -11.65
N THR A 184 -28.65 28.91 -11.89
CA THR A 184 -29.02 28.33 -13.18
C THR A 184 -30.47 28.65 -13.54
N MET A 185 -31.40 28.53 -12.60
CA MET A 185 -32.81 28.87 -12.83
C MET A 185 -33.00 30.38 -13.05
N ALA A 186 -32.29 31.22 -12.30
CA ALA A 186 -32.34 32.67 -12.44
C ALA A 186 -31.66 33.19 -13.73
N SER A 187 -30.55 32.57 -14.13
CA SER A 187 -29.77 32.95 -15.32
C SER A 187 -30.28 32.34 -16.62
N SER A 188 -31.20 31.38 -16.56
CA SER A 188 -31.81 30.81 -17.76
C SER A 188 -32.41 31.93 -18.63
N ASP A 189 -32.15 31.90 -19.94
CA ASP A 189 -32.69 32.89 -20.91
C ASP A 189 -34.21 33.09 -20.77
N TYR A 190 -34.89 32.10 -20.18
CA TYR A 190 -36.29 32.12 -19.77
C TYR A 190 -36.66 33.34 -18.92
N SER A 191 -35.84 33.74 -17.93
CA SER A 191 -36.17 34.86 -17.03
C SER A 191 -36.24 36.21 -17.74
N SER A 192 -35.52 36.38 -18.85
CA SER A 192 -35.54 37.60 -19.68
C SER A 192 -36.81 37.76 -20.54
N TYR A 193 -37.55 36.67 -20.78
CA TYR A 193 -38.79 36.65 -21.56
C TYR A 193 -40.05 36.72 -20.68
N LEU A 194 -39.92 36.67 -19.36
CA LEU A 194 -41.04 36.66 -18.43
C LEU A 194 -41.24 38.04 -17.83
N ASP A 195 -42.44 38.60 -18.06
CA ASP A 195 -42.94 39.77 -17.32
C ASP A 195 -43.13 39.41 -15.83
N ASP A 196 -43.16 40.41 -14.94
CA ASP A 196 -43.26 40.25 -13.48
C ASP A 196 -44.40 39.28 -13.06
N THR A 197 -45.47 39.21 -13.86
CA THR A 197 -46.62 38.32 -13.68
C THR A 197 -46.29 36.83 -13.81
N TYR A 198 -45.37 36.47 -14.72
CA TYR A 198 -44.98 35.08 -14.96
C TYR A 198 -43.86 34.60 -14.04
N SER A 199 -42.99 35.51 -13.59
CA SER A 199 -41.93 35.18 -12.62
C SER A 199 -42.50 34.62 -11.32
N ALA A 200 -43.56 35.23 -10.78
CA ALA A 200 -44.25 34.73 -9.59
C ALA A 200 -44.94 33.36 -9.80
N LEU A 201 -45.40 33.08 -11.03
CA LEU A 201 -45.99 31.78 -11.37
C LEU A 201 -44.91 30.69 -11.44
N ILE A 202 -43.75 30.98 -12.05
CA ILE A 202 -42.60 30.06 -12.09
C ILE A 202 -42.07 29.80 -10.68
N GLU A 203 -41.88 30.84 -9.86
CA GLU A 203 -41.49 30.68 -8.45
C GLU A 203 -42.46 29.78 -7.67
N SER A 204 -43.76 29.84 -7.96
CA SER A 204 -44.76 28.97 -7.32
C SER A 204 -44.77 27.52 -7.84
N LEU A 205 -44.18 27.28 -9.02
CA LEU A 205 -44.10 25.96 -9.67
C LEU A 205 -42.77 25.26 -9.40
N LEU A 206 -41.73 26.01 -9.01
CA LEU A 206 -40.48 25.43 -8.57
C LEU A 206 -40.70 24.69 -7.23
N PRO A 207 -40.05 23.52 -7.05
CA PRO A 207 -40.07 22.85 -5.76
C PRO A 207 -39.56 23.80 -4.67
N SER A 208 -40.10 23.68 -3.46
CA SER A 208 -39.54 24.45 -2.35
C SER A 208 -38.12 23.98 -2.05
N ARG A 209 -37.33 24.82 -1.39
CA ARG A 209 -35.98 24.44 -0.95
C ARG A 209 -35.98 23.14 -0.14
N SER A 210 -36.97 22.96 0.73
CA SER A 210 -37.13 21.71 1.51
C SER A 210 -37.37 20.50 0.60
N ASP A 211 -38.23 20.65 -0.42
CA ASP A 211 -38.48 19.54 -1.36
C ASP A 211 -37.22 19.18 -2.16
N ILE A 212 -36.39 20.17 -2.52
CA ILE A 212 -35.11 19.94 -3.20
C ILE A 212 -34.11 19.26 -2.26
N GLU A 213 -34.02 19.70 -1.00
CA GLU A 213 -33.17 19.07 0.01
C GLU A 213 -33.57 17.60 0.22
N ASP A 214 -34.87 17.30 0.34
CA ASP A 214 -35.39 15.93 0.45
C ASP A 214 -35.05 15.10 -0.80
N MET A 215 -35.21 15.66 -2.01
CA MET A 215 -34.86 14.98 -3.25
C MET A 215 -33.36 14.66 -3.38
N ILE A 216 -32.50 15.58 -2.92
CA ILE A 216 -31.05 15.35 -2.87
C ILE A 216 -30.73 14.23 -1.89
N ASP A 217 -31.37 14.24 -0.73
CA ASP A 217 -31.14 13.25 0.32
C ASP A 217 -31.58 11.86 -0.10
N ASP A 218 -32.75 11.75 -0.71
CA ASP A 218 -33.24 10.48 -1.26
C ASP A 218 -32.28 9.93 -2.32
N ALA A 219 -31.80 10.78 -3.23
CA ALA A 219 -30.89 10.37 -4.31
C ALA A 219 -29.51 9.96 -3.77
N LEU A 220 -28.95 10.71 -2.81
CA LEU A 220 -27.68 10.38 -2.18
C LEU A 220 -27.80 9.12 -1.31
N GLU A 221 -28.91 8.92 -0.61
CA GLU A 221 -29.14 7.73 0.20
C GLU A 221 -29.29 6.48 -0.68
N GLU A 222 -29.97 6.58 -1.83
CA GLU A 222 -30.09 5.49 -2.81
C GLU A 222 -28.72 5.15 -3.41
N SER A 223 -27.99 6.13 -3.93
CA SER A 223 -26.64 5.93 -4.49
C SER A 223 -25.66 5.40 -3.45
N ALA A 224 -25.70 5.91 -2.21
CA ALA A 224 -24.84 5.43 -1.13
C ALA A 224 -25.10 3.95 -0.82
N LYS A 225 -26.37 3.53 -0.74
CA LYS A 225 -26.70 2.12 -0.51
C LYS A 225 -26.27 1.20 -1.64
N GLU A 226 -26.37 1.67 -2.89
CA GLU A 226 -25.90 0.92 -4.05
C GLU A 226 -24.38 0.75 -4.00
N ASP A 227 -23.63 1.83 -3.80
CA ASP A 227 -22.16 1.83 -3.84
C ASP A 227 -21.50 1.44 -2.50
N GLY A 228 -22.27 0.97 -1.51
CA GLY A 228 -21.77 0.53 -0.20
C GLY A 228 -21.21 1.65 0.71
N PHE A 229 -21.75 2.86 0.61
CA PHE A 229 -21.51 3.98 1.52
C PHE A 229 -22.63 4.12 2.55
N ASP A 230 -22.27 4.62 3.73
CA ASP A 230 -23.18 5.21 4.69
C ASP A 230 -23.37 6.70 4.36
N TYR A 231 -24.62 7.17 4.38
CA TYR A 231 -24.98 8.57 4.14
C TYR A 231 -25.51 9.24 5.42
N ASP A 232 -24.92 10.38 5.77
CA ASP A 232 -25.39 11.28 6.84
C ASP A 232 -26.07 12.50 6.21
N SER A 233 -27.40 12.54 6.31
CA SER A 233 -28.22 13.62 5.74
C SER A 233 -28.08 14.95 6.48
N GLU A 234 -27.65 14.99 7.74
CA GLU A 234 -27.44 16.27 8.43
C GLU A 234 -26.21 17.00 7.89
N THR A 235 -25.16 16.24 7.56
CA THR A 235 -23.87 16.79 7.15
C THR A 235 -23.61 16.71 5.65
N GLY A 236 -24.33 15.86 4.92
CA GLY A 236 -24.05 15.52 3.52
C GLY A 236 -22.83 14.59 3.35
N LYS A 237 -22.39 13.93 4.43
CA LYS A 237 -21.19 13.06 4.41
C LYS A 237 -21.56 11.67 3.88
N LEU A 238 -20.77 11.21 2.91
CA LEU A 238 -20.75 9.81 2.46
C LEU A 238 -19.45 9.17 2.95
N GLU A 239 -19.54 8.02 3.61
CA GLU A 239 -18.38 7.29 4.13
C GLU A 239 -18.51 5.79 3.86
N ALA A 240 -17.41 5.14 3.47
CA ALA A 240 -17.35 3.69 3.31
C ALA A 240 -16.05 3.15 3.90
N THR A 241 -16.13 1.97 4.51
CA THR A 241 -14.96 1.17 4.88
C THR A 241 -14.59 0.29 3.69
N LEU A 242 -13.34 0.37 3.23
CA LEU A 242 -12.84 -0.50 2.18
C LEU A 242 -12.49 -1.87 2.76
N PHE A 243 -11.63 -1.86 3.79
CA PHE A 243 -11.19 -3.09 4.45
C PHE A 243 -10.85 -2.87 5.92
N GLU A 244 -10.95 -3.95 6.68
CA GLU A 244 -10.33 -4.09 7.98
C GLU A 244 -9.15 -5.07 7.94
N GLY A 245 -8.13 -4.80 8.73
CA GLY A 245 -6.97 -5.68 8.83
C GLY A 245 -6.30 -5.69 10.18
N LYS A 246 -5.41 -6.66 10.37
CA LYS A 246 -4.60 -6.85 11.56
C LYS A 246 -3.14 -6.51 11.28
N VAL A 247 -2.60 -5.58 12.03
CA VAL A 247 -1.20 -5.13 11.91
C VAL A 247 -0.27 -6.12 12.60
N LYS A 248 0.63 -6.71 11.81
CA LYS A 248 1.72 -7.57 12.29
C LYS A 248 3.03 -6.77 12.30
N ARG A 249 3.31 -6.09 13.41
CA ARG A 249 4.48 -5.18 13.58
C ARG A 249 5.83 -5.81 13.24
N ILE A 250 6.01 -7.09 13.59
CA ILE A 250 7.28 -7.79 13.41
C ILE A 250 7.53 -8.08 11.93
N SER A 251 6.55 -8.63 11.22
CA SER A 251 6.62 -8.89 9.77
C SER A 251 6.46 -7.64 8.93
N ARG A 252 5.90 -6.56 9.50
CA ARG A 252 5.49 -5.33 8.81
C ARG A 252 4.46 -5.59 7.72
N THR A 253 3.43 -6.35 8.09
CA THR A 253 2.30 -6.64 7.22
C THR A 253 0.98 -6.24 7.87
N ILE A 254 -0.02 -5.90 7.05
CA ILE A 254 -1.42 -5.81 7.45
C ILE A 254 -2.10 -7.02 6.83
N GLU A 255 -2.52 -7.96 7.67
CA GLU A 255 -3.34 -9.09 7.23
C GLU A 255 -4.78 -8.61 7.07
N ILE A 256 -5.33 -8.72 5.88
CA ILE A 256 -6.69 -8.28 5.58
C ILE A 256 -7.65 -9.28 6.17
N THR A 257 -8.43 -8.84 7.16
CA THR A 257 -9.35 -9.71 7.89
C THR A 257 -10.76 -9.64 7.36
N ARG A 258 -11.09 -8.55 6.65
CA ARG A 258 -12.42 -8.31 6.09
C ARG A 258 -12.36 -7.30 4.95
N ILE A 259 -13.10 -7.58 3.88
CA ILE A 259 -13.45 -6.58 2.85
C ILE A 259 -14.90 -6.18 3.11
N GLU A 260 -15.17 -4.87 3.25
CA GLU A 260 -16.53 -4.37 3.48
C GLU A 260 -17.16 -3.80 2.21
N ASN A 261 -16.35 -3.29 1.29
CA ASN A 261 -16.82 -2.74 0.03
C ASN A 261 -15.89 -3.17 -1.11
N ASP A 262 -16.34 -4.14 -1.93
CA ASP A 262 -15.63 -4.68 -3.09
C ASP A 262 -15.91 -3.92 -4.39
N GLU A 263 -16.85 -2.98 -4.38
CA GLU A 263 -17.23 -2.17 -5.53
C GLU A 263 -16.30 -0.96 -5.71
N LEU A 264 -15.63 -0.53 -4.65
CA LEU A 264 -14.68 0.57 -4.66
C LEU A 264 -13.27 0.14 -5.08
N ASP A 265 -13.03 0.12 -6.40
CA ASP A 265 -11.71 -0.16 -6.98
C ASP A 265 -10.80 1.08 -6.95
N LEU A 266 -10.25 1.39 -5.78
CA LEU A 266 -9.16 2.34 -5.68
C LEU A 266 -7.87 1.71 -6.22
N ASP A 267 -7.71 1.83 -7.54
CA ASP A 267 -6.40 1.80 -8.22
C ASP A 267 -5.84 0.41 -8.58
N ASP A 268 -6.70 -0.54 -8.98
CA ASP A 268 -6.33 -1.92 -9.31
C ASP A 268 -5.68 -2.68 -8.14
N ILE A 269 -5.81 -2.16 -6.91
CA ILE A 269 -5.37 -2.86 -5.70
C ILE A 269 -6.44 -3.90 -5.40
N VAL A 270 -6.42 -4.99 -6.17
CA VAL A 270 -7.20 -6.19 -5.89
C VAL A 270 -6.66 -6.76 -4.58
N ILE A 271 -7.45 -6.62 -3.52
CA ILE A 271 -7.18 -7.14 -2.19
C ILE A 271 -8.25 -8.17 -1.87
N ASP A 272 -7.82 -9.37 -1.51
CA ASP A 272 -8.69 -10.42 -1.01
C ASP A 272 -8.57 -10.56 0.51
N GLU A 273 -9.62 -11.09 1.15
CA GLU A 273 -9.53 -11.51 2.55
C GLU A 273 -8.40 -12.54 2.73
N GLY A 274 -7.54 -12.31 3.72
CA GLY A 274 -6.35 -13.11 3.99
C GLY A 274 -5.07 -12.61 3.32
N ASP A 275 -5.15 -11.60 2.44
CA ASP A 275 -3.95 -10.99 1.87
C ASP A 275 -3.09 -10.31 2.93
N GLU A 276 -1.77 -10.34 2.73
CA GLU A 276 -0.82 -9.63 3.59
C GLU A 276 -0.21 -8.43 2.85
N LEU A 277 -0.72 -7.24 3.16
CA LEU A 277 -0.17 -5.99 2.62
C LEU A 277 1.12 -5.63 3.35
N ILE A 278 2.23 -5.59 2.62
CA ILE A 278 3.52 -5.17 3.16
C ILE A 278 3.53 -3.66 3.33
N TYR A 279 4.05 -3.18 4.46
CA TYR A 279 4.21 -1.75 4.69
C TYR A 279 5.63 -1.36 5.12
N ASP A 280 6.00 -0.14 4.78
CA ASP A 280 7.20 0.53 5.29
C ASP A 280 6.83 1.86 5.94
N LYS A 281 7.47 2.16 7.08
CA LYS A 281 7.31 3.43 7.78
C LYS A 281 8.62 4.20 7.81
N ASN A 282 8.62 5.39 7.23
CA ASN A 282 9.76 6.29 7.17
C ASN A 282 9.41 7.64 7.81
N LYS A 283 9.79 7.87 9.07
CA LYS A 283 9.58 9.12 9.84
C LYS A 283 8.14 9.71 9.75
N SER A 284 7.82 10.41 8.67
CA SER A 284 6.53 11.05 8.40
C SER A 284 5.57 10.26 7.52
N ASP A 285 6.07 9.25 6.81
CA ASP A 285 5.37 8.57 5.73
C ASP A 285 5.14 7.10 6.06
N LEU A 286 3.96 6.61 5.72
CA LEU A 286 3.60 5.20 5.71
C LEU A 286 3.37 4.78 4.25
N ILE A 287 4.02 3.72 3.81
CA ILE A 287 3.95 3.26 2.43
C ILE A 287 3.38 1.85 2.45
N LEU A 288 2.21 1.65 1.85
CA LEU A 288 1.72 0.31 1.52
C LEU A 288 2.30 -0.09 0.17
N LYS A 289 2.93 -1.27 0.13
CA LYS A 289 3.63 -1.76 -1.04
C LYS A 289 2.66 -2.37 -2.04
N GLY A 290 2.66 -1.84 -3.25
CA GLY A 290 1.93 -2.41 -4.38
C GLY A 290 2.72 -3.54 -5.06
N LYS A 291 2.10 -4.15 -6.08
CA LYS A 291 2.76 -5.19 -6.91
C LYS A 291 4.04 -4.66 -7.57
N ASN A 292 4.00 -3.41 -8.05
CA ASN A 292 5.17 -2.68 -8.53
C ASN A 292 5.37 -1.40 -7.71
N LYS A 293 6.58 -0.84 -7.74
CA LYS A 293 6.92 0.42 -7.04
C LYS A 293 6.02 1.62 -7.41
N LYS A 294 5.51 1.65 -8.64
CA LYS A 294 4.57 2.69 -9.11
C LYS A 294 3.17 2.56 -8.51
N ASP A 295 2.86 1.39 -7.96
CA ASP A 295 1.59 1.04 -7.33
C ASP A 295 1.71 1.17 -5.79
N ASP A 296 2.85 1.67 -5.27
CA ASP A 296 3.01 1.97 -3.84
C ASP A 296 2.07 3.11 -3.44
N VAL A 297 1.26 2.88 -2.40
CA VAL A 297 0.38 3.90 -1.84
C VAL A 297 1.10 4.59 -0.69
N ILE A 298 1.29 5.90 -0.84
CA ILE A 298 1.95 6.74 0.16
C ILE A 298 0.89 7.44 0.99
N PHE A 299 1.01 7.30 2.30
CA PHE A 299 0.23 8.00 3.30
C PHE A 299 1.12 8.92 4.12
N LYS A 300 0.53 10.04 4.55
CA LYS A 300 1.13 10.97 5.50
C LYS A 300 0.34 10.97 6.78
N LYS A 301 1.01 11.20 7.91
CA LYS A 301 0.34 11.27 9.20
C LYS A 301 -0.69 12.41 9.22
N GLY A 302 -1.95 12.06 9.40
CA GLY A 302 -3.05 13.00 9.56
C GLY A 302 -3.13 13.55 10.98
N LYS A 303 -3.91 14.63 11.16
CA LYS A 303 -4.03 15.32 12.46
C LYS A 303 -5.27 14.92 13.27
N ILE A 304 -6.27 14.29 12.65
CA ILE A 304 -7.60 14.02 13.22
C ILE A 304 -8.09 12.72 12.60
N SER A 305 -8.51 11.73 13.38
CA SER A 305 -9.14 10.51 12.84
C SER A 305 -10.58 10.80 12.41
N SER A 306 -11.06 10.16 11.34
CA SER A 306 -12.50 10.17 11.04
C SER A 306 -13.33 9.41 12.09
N SER A 307 -12.68 8.56 12.90
CA SER A 307 -13.30 7.76 13.97
C SER A 307 -13.43 8.48 15.33
N ASP A 308 -12.93 9.72 15.46
CA ASP A 308 -13.01 10.50 16.72
C ASP A 308 -14.39 11.15 16.97
N THR A 309 -15.43 10.81 16.19
CA THR A 309 -16.83 11.09 16.50
C THR A 309 -17.49 9.89 17.20
N TYR A 310 -17.26 9.76 18.51
CA TYR A 310 -18.14 9.03 19.44
C TYR A 310 -18.25 9.78 20.77
#